data_AF-A0A739FB05-F1
#
_entry.id   AF-A0A739FB05-F1
#
_cell.length_a   1.000
_cell.length_b   1.000
_cell.length_c   1.000
_cell.angle_alpha   90.00
_cell.angle_beta   90.00
_cell.angle_gamma   90.00
#
_symmetry.space_group_name_H-M   'P 1'
#
loop_
_entity.id
_entity.type
_entity.pdbx_description
1 polymer ?
#
loop_
_entity_poly.entity_id
_entity_poly.type
_entity_poly.pdbx_seq_one_letter_code
_entity_poly.pdbx_strand_id
1 'polypeptide(L)' 'LAATLLAMVRSGDGVAWIPQSLARQDIEAKTIVTAAEKESNLWVPIEIRLYRPAKRMPPDAEELWEIFVEEQI' A
#
# COMPACT_ATOMS: atom_id res chain seq x y z
N LEU A 1 -2.42 4.64 10.62
CA LEU A 1 -3.22 3.64 11.38
C LEU A 1 -3.12 2.22 10.82
N ALA A 2 -2.95 2.01 9.51
CA ALA A 2 -2.88 0.66 8.92
C ALA A 2 -1.83 -0.28 9.56
N ALA A 3 -0.64 0.23 9.92
CA ALA A 3 0.37 -0.58 10.61
C ALA A 3 -0.08 -1.05 12.00
N THR A 4 -0.82 -0.21 12.74
CA THR A 4 -1.40 -0.58 14.04
C THR A 4 -2.45 -1.67 13.88
N LEU A 5 -3.32 -1.56 12.88
CA LEU A 5 -4.32 -2.59 12.58
C LEU A 5 -3.66 -3.91 12.19
N LEU A 6 -2.57 -3.88 11.40
CA LEU A 6 -1.82 -5.08 11.08
C LEU A 6 -1.22 -5.76 12.32
N ALA A 7 -0.70 -4.98 13.28
CA ALA A 7 -0.21 -5.52 14.54
C ALA A 7 -1.33 -6.22 15.34
N MET A 8 -2.52 -5.63 15.40
CA MET A 8 -3.69 -6.24 16.06
C MET A 8 -4.15 -7.53 15.37
N VAL A 9 -4.19 -7.55 14.03
CA VAL A 9 -4.52 -8.77 13.26
C VAL A 9 -3.52 -9.89 13.56
N ARG A 10 -2.21 -9.57 13.63
CA ARG A 10 -1.16 -10.54 13.99
C ARG A 10 -1.32 -11.09 15.41
N SER A 11 -1.83 -10.29 16.34
CA SER A 11 -2.13 -10.71 17.71
C SER A 11 -3.41 -11.54 17.82
N GLY A 12 -4.20 -11.65 16.74
CA GLY A 12 -5.48 -12.36 16.73
C GLY A 12 -6.65 -11.53 17.27
N ASP A 13 -6.50 -10.20 17.38
CA ASP A 13 -7.51 -9.31 17.96
C ASP A 13 -8.70 -9.03 17.02
N GLY A 14 -8.69 -9.57 15.80
CA GLY A 14 -9.82 -9.49 14.87
C GLY A 14 -9.41 -9.47 13.40
N VAL A 15 -10.30 -8.90 12.58
CA VAL A 15 -10.15 -8.75 11.12
C VAL A 15 -10.09 -7.27 10.77
N ALA A 16 -9.25 -6.89 9.82
CA ALA A 16 -9.13 -5.51 9.36
C ALA A 16 -8.92 -5.43 7.84
N TRP A 17 -9.35 -4.33 7.23
CA TRP A 17 -8.94 -3.95 5.89
C TRP A 17 -7.57 -3.28 5.93
N ILE A 18 -6.60 -3.88 5.25
CA ILE A 18 -5.21 -3.43 5.20
C ILE A 18 -4.79 -3.30 3.74
N PRO A 19 -4.04 -2.25 3.34
CA PRO A 19 -3.45 -2.19 2.00
C PRO A 19 -2.61 -3.43 1.72
N GLN A 20 -2.79 -4.03 0.55
CA GLN A 20 -2.10 -5.27 0.18
C GLN A 20 -0.57 -5.12 0.24
N SER A 21 -0.03 -3.95 -0.13
CA SER A 21 1.40 -3.65 -0.04
C SER A 21 1.96 -3.78 1.38
N LEU A 22 1.15 -3.54 2.40
CA LEU A 22 1.54 -3.64 3.81
C LEU A 22 1.37 -5.06 4.37
N ALA A 23 0.33 -5.78 3.94
CA ALA A 23 0.03 -7.14 4.44
C ALA A 23 0.74 -8.26 3.66
N ARG A 24 1.36 -7.96 2.51
CA ARG A 24 1.92 -8.97 1.58
C ARG A 24 2.86 -9.96 2.25
N GLN A 25 3.82 -9.46 3.03
CA GLN A 25 4.83 -10.29 3.68
C GLN A 25 4.21 -11.27 4.68
N ASP A 26 3.20 -10.84 5.44
CA ASP A 26 2.52 -11.69 6.42
C ASP A 26 1.67 -12.77 5.78
N ILE A 27 1.03 -12.44 4.66
CA ILE A 27 0.26 -13.40 3.86
C ILE A 27 1.20 -14.44 3.25
N GLU A 28 2.34 -14.03 2.68
CA GLU A 28 3.36 -14.93 2.14
C GLU A 28 3.96 -15.84 3.23
N ALA A 29 4.22 -15.29 4.41
CA ALA A 29 4.69 -16.02 5.58
C ALA A 29 3.60 -16.86 6.27
N LYS A 30 2.34 -16.76 5.82
CA LYS A 30 1.16 -17.40 6.42
C LYS A 30 0.95 -17.08 7.91
N THR A 31 1.44 -15.93 8.37
CA THR A 31 1.20 -15.44 9.73
C THR A 31 -0.20 -14.84 9.87
N ILE A 32 -0.77 -14.38 8.75
CA ILE A 32 -2.18 -13.99 8.62
C ILE A 32 -2.73 -14.55 7.30
N VAL A 33 -4.05 -14.51 7.11
CA VAL A 33 -4.72 -14.94 5.88
C VAL A 33 -5.71 -13.89 5.39
N THR A 34 -6.03 -13.91 4.10
CA THR A 34 -7.13 -13.10 3.55
C THR A 34 -8.47 -13.61 4.06
N ALA A 35 -9.29 -12.72 4.63
CA ALA A 35 -10.59 -13.09 5.19
C ALA A 35 -11.72 -13.18 4.14
N ALA A 36 -11.50 -12.67 2.92
CA ALA A 36 -12.50 -12.63 1.86
C ALA A 36 -11.90 -13.05 0.51
N GLU A 37 -12.69 -13.76 -0.30
CA GLU A 37 -12.35 -14.12 -1.69
C GLU A 37 -12.15 -12.87 -2.55
N LYS A 38 -11.29 -12.94 -3.56
CA LYS A 38 -10.94 -11.79 -4.41
C LYS A 38 -12.11 -11.27 -5.23
N GLU A 39 -13.04 -12.15 -5.55
CA GLU A 39 -14.26 -11.90 -6.33
C GLU A 39 -15.35 -11.23 -5.48
N SER A 40 -15.18 -11.17 -4.16
CA SER A 40 -16.12 -10.50 -3.26
C SER A 40 -16.05 -8.97 -3.40
N ASN A 41 -17.14 -8.30 -3.05
CA ASN A 41 -17.22 -6.84 -2.97
C ASN A 41 -16.51 -6.23 -1.75
N LEU A 42 -15.74 -7.03 -1.00
CA LEU A 42 -15.00 -6.60 0.19
C LEU A 42 -13.59 -6.10 -0.17
N TRP A 43 -13.14 -6.28 -1.41
CA TRP A 43 -11.88 -5.74 -1.90
C TRP A 43 -12.06 -4.30 -2.38
N VAL A 44 -11.40 -3.37 -1.70
CA VAL A 44 -11.47 -1.94 -2.03
C VAL A 44 -10.25 -1.55 -2.86
N PRO A 45 -10.40 -1.22 -4.15
CA PRO A 45 -9.29 -0.74 -4.96
C PRO A 45 -8.86 0.66 -4.49
N ILE A 46 -7.55 0.85 -4.36
CA ILE A 46 -6.95 2.12 -3.95
C ILE A 46 -5.70 2.40 -4.78
N GLU A 47 -5.31 3.66 -4.87
CA GLU A 47 -4.12 4.11 -5.59
C GLU A 47 -3.21 4.92 -4.67
N ILE A 48 -1.89 4.78 -4.87
CA ILE A 48 -0.89 5.67 -4.27
C ILE A 48 -0.52 6.69 -5.34
N ARG A 49 -0.73 7.97 -5.05
CA ARG A 49 -0.46 9.07 -6.00
C ARG A 49 0.60 9.99 -5.45
N LEU A 50 1.59 10.30 -6.28
CA LEU A 50 2.55 11.36 -6.03
C LEU A 50 2.06 12.66 -6.66
N TYR A 51 2.31 13.79 -5.99
CA TYR A 51 1.94 15.10 -6.47
C TYR A 51 3.16 16.01 -6.45
N ARG A 52 3.31 16.81 -7.51
CA ARG A 52 4.29 17.90 -7.58
C ARG A 52 3.60 19.21 -7.96
N PRO A 53 4.19 20.38 -7.62
CA PRO A 53 3.73 21.65 -8.17
C PRO A 53 3.77 21.64 -9.70
N ALA A 54 2.86 22.37 -10.34
CA ALA A 54 2.92 22.58 -11.79
C ALA A 54 4.12 23.44 -12.23
N LYS A 55 4.66 24.25 -11.31
CA LYS A 55 5.90 25.01 -11.54
C LYS A 55 7.11 24.08 -11.35
N ARG A 56 8.14 24.30 -12.17
CA ARG A 56 9.43 23.63 -12.06
C ARG A 56 10.01 23.74 -10.64
N MET A 57 10.42 22.60 -10.10
CA MET A 57 11.09 22.42 -8.82
C MET A 57 12.61 22.63 -8.94
N PRO A 58 13.35 22.66 -7.82
CA PRO A 58 14.81 22.62 -7.84
C PRO A 58 15.33 21.37 -8.57
N PRO A 59 16.53 21.41 -9.18
CA PRO A 59 17.07 20.32 -10.00
C PRO A 59 16.99 18.93 -9.34
N ASP A 60 17.41 18.81 -8.08
CA ASP A 60 17.43 17.53 -7.35
C ASP A 60 16.01 16.93 -7.18
N ALA A 61 15.00 17.77 -7.02
CA ALA A 61 13.61 17.33 -6.90
C ALA A 61 13.03 16.90 -8.26
N GLU A 62 13.47 17.50 -9.35
CA GLU A 62 13.10 17.06 -10.71
C GLU A 62 13.78 15.74 -11.05
N GLU A 63 15.06 15.57 -10.73
CA GLU A 63 15.77 14.30 -10.92
C GLU A 63 15.09 13.15 -10.16
N LEU A 64 14.72 13.39 -8.90
CA LEU A 64 13.93 12.44 -8.13
C LEU A 64 12.57 12.15 -8.76
N TRP A 65 11.90 13.17 -9.30
CA TRP A 65 10.60 12.99 -9.95
C TRP A 65 10.70 12.11 -11.21
N GLU A 66 11.76 12.27 -12.01
CA GLU A 66 11.97 11.45 -13.20
C GLU A 66 12.15 9.95 -12.86
N ILE A 67 12.82 9.62 -11.75
CA ILE A 67 12.93 8.23 -11.27
C ILE A 67 11.54 7.60 -11.09
N PHE A 68 10.61 8.33 -10.48
CA PHE A 68 9.24 7.84 -10.26
C PHE A 68 8.40 7.79 -11.53
N VAL A 69 8.70 8.61 -12.54
CA VAL A 69 8.01 8.58 -13.84
C VAL A 69 8.51 7.39 -14.68
N GLU A 70 9.82 7.13 -14.67
CA GLU A 70 10.42 5.99 -15.39
C GLU A 70 9.93 4.64 -14.86
N GLU A 71 9.77 4.49 -13.54
CA GLU A 71 9.22 3.27 -12.91
C GLU A 71 7.73 3.01 -13.22
N GLN A 72 7.01 3.98 -13.79
CA GLN A 72 5.59 3.82 -14.15
C GLN A 72 5.37 3.30 -15.59
N ILE A 73 6.43 3.13 -16.40
CA ILE A 73 6.36 2.65 -17.80
C ILE A 73 6.59 1.15 -17.91
#